data_AF-A0A497MP52-F1
#
_entry.id   AF-A0A497MP52-F1
#
_cell.length_a   1.000
_cell.length_b   1.000
_cell.length_c   1.000
_cell.angle_alpha   90.00
_cell.angle_beta   90.00
_cell.angle_gamma   90.00
#
_symmetry.space_group_name_H-M   'P 1'
#
loop_
_entity.id
_entity.type
_entity.pdbx_description
1 polymer ?
#
loop_
_entity_poly.entity_id
_entity_poly.type
_entity_poly.pdbx_seq_one_letter_code
_entity_poly.pdbx_strand_id
1 'polypeptide(L)'
;MAGSEPLSFGLTIDEELCSRCSLCVYTCPFEALTLLKGELPEERKVEVDREKCKLCGLCYTICPLDAITVQYYSMEDLLEMARQLCLKTGERSLVVACKGSNPTDRSIEEKVGRRGIPVLRVPCAGRVPMDFYFRLLSEGVADRLHVLPCEEEFCRLKEGGKISFLKLDYLRSLLAELKVDGGIISLTKSVNKAKVNEAKCIGCGNCEHY
;
A
#
# COMPACT_ATOMS: atom_id res chain seq x y z
N MET A 1 -2.60 -37.02 -15.66
CA MET A 1 -2.87 -35.65 -16.16
C MET A 1 -2.39 -34.71 -15.07
N ALA A 2 -1.21 -34.14 -15.25
CA ALA A 2 -0.54 -33.35 -14.23
C ALA A 2 -1.33 -32.06 -14.00
N GLY A 3 -1.77 -31.86 -12.75
CA GLY A 3 -2.35 -30.61 -12.30
C GLY A 3 -1.35 -29.49 -12.55
N SER A 4 -1.77 -28.48 -13.30
CA SER A 4 -1.02 -27.25 -13.44
C SER A 4 -1.01 -26.54 -12.08
N GLU A 5 0.08 -26.70 -11.32
CA GLU A 5 0.36 -25.85 -10.17
C GLU A 5 0.24 -24.38 -10.63
N PRO A 6 -0.56 -23.54 -9.94
CA PRO A 6 -0.63 -22.14 -10.28
C PRO A 6 0.75 -21.51 -10.02
N LEU A 7 1.31 -20.90 -11.06
CA LEU A 7 2.62 -20.24 -11.01
C LEU A 7 2.75 -19.34 -9.76
N SER A 8 3.85 -19.54 -9.03
CA SER A 8 4.19 -19.04 -7.68
C SER A 8 4.58 -17.55 -7.61
N PHE A 9 4.00 -16.71 -8.46
CA PHE A 9 4.19 -15.26 -8.42
C PHE A 9 2.95 -14.58 -9.00
N GLY A 10 2.16 -13.87 -8.18
CA GLY A 10 1.00 -13.20 -8.75
C GLY A 10 -0.02 -12.61 -7.79
N LEU A 11 -1.09 -12.12 -8.41
CA LEU A 11 -2.33 -11.72 -7.80
C LEU A 11 -3.34 -12.84 -7.98
N THR A 12 -3.99 -13.26 -6.89
CA THR A 12 -5.07 -14.26 -6.90
C THR A 12 -6.35 -13.64 -6.36
N ILE A 13 -7.49 -14.13 -6.85
CA ILE A 13 -8.82 -13.74 -6.38
C ILE A 13 -9.52 -15.02 -5.90
N ASP A 14 -9.99 -14.99 -4.67
CA ASP A 14 -10.85 -16.00 -4.08
C ASP A 14 -12.29 -15.77 -4.55
N GLU A 15 -12.79 -16.66 -5.40
CA GLU A 15 -14.12 -16.57 -6.00
C GLU A 15 -15.27 -16.85 -5.02
N GLU A 16 -14.98 -17.51 -3.90
CA GLU A 16 -15.95 -17.76 -2.83
C GLU A 16 -16.15 -16.50 -1.98
N LEU A 17 -15.07 -15.76 -1.71
CA LEU A 17 -15.12 -14.49 -0.98
C LEU A 17 -15.52 -13.30 -1.87
N CYS A 18 -15.28 -13.34 -3.18
CA CYS A 18 -15.50 -12.21 -4.07
C CYS A 18 -16.98 -11.88 -4.28
N SER A 19 -17.45 -10.73 -3.79
CA SER A 19 -18.83 -10.24 -4.02
C SER A 19 -19.07 -9.66 -5.42
N ARG A 20 -18.06 -9.64 -6.30
CA ARG A 20 -18.13 -9.06 -7.65
C ARG A 20 -18.54 -7.57 -7.67
N CYS A 21 -18.22 -6.82 -6.62
CA CYS A 21 -18.56 -5.41 -6.45
C CYS A 21 -17.81 -4.42 -7.38
N SER A 22 -16.80 -4.89 -8.12
CA SER A 22 -16.00 -4.10 -9.08
C SER A 22 -15.09 -3.00 -8.52
N LEU A 23 -14.96 -2.83 -7.19
CA LEU A 23 -14.03 -1.85 -6.61
C LEU A 23 -12.58 -2.04 -7.10
N CYS A 24 -12.16 -3.30 -7.25
CA CYS A 24 -10.83 -3.64 -7.77
C CYS A 24 -10.63 -3.29 -9.25
N VAL A 25 -11.71 -3.25 -10.03
CA VAL A 25 -11.71 -2.81 -11.44
C VAL A 25 -11.53 -1.29 -11.48
N TYR A 26 -12.35 -0.55 -10.72
CA TYR A 26 -12.29 0.92 -10.67
C TYR A 26 -10.97 1.47 -10.13
N THR A 27 -10.36 0.79 -9.16
CA THR A 27 -9.11 1.26 -8.53
C THR A 27 -7.86 0.98 -9.37
N CYS A 28 -7.94 0.13 -10.40
CA CYS A 28 -6.76 -0.36 -11.10
C CYS A 28 -6.28 0.65 -12.15
N PRO A 29 -5.15 1.35 -11.94
CA PRO A 29 -4.70 2.39 -12.86
C PRO A 29 -4.01 1.82 -14.12
N PHE A 30 -3.94 0.49 -14.22
CA PHE A 30 -3.38 -0.25 -15.35
C PHE A 30 -4.48 -0.97 -16.14
N GLU A 31 -5.75 -0.83 -15.75
CA GLU A 31 -6.89 -1.46 -16.43
C GLU A 31 -6.69 -2.98 -16.60
N ALA A 32 -6.07 -3.60 -15.59
CA ALA A 32 -5.69 -5.01 -15.61
C ALA A 32 -6.79 -5.93 -15.08
N LEU A 33 -7.89 -5.40 -14.53
CA LEU A 33 -9.01 -6.19 -14.02
C LEU A 33 -10.27 -5.83 -14.78
N THR A 34 -11.06 -6.84 -15.13
CA THR A 34 -12.35 -6.68 -15.81
C THR A 34 -13.42 -7.51 -15.11
N LEU A 35 -14.61 -6.95 -14.89
CA LEU A 35 -15.77 -7.74 -14.48
C LEU A 35 -16.40 -8.37 -15.73
N LEU A 36 -16.23 -9.67 -15.89
CA LEU A 36 -16.93 -10.44 -16.91
C LEU A 36 -18.37 -10.67 -16.44
N LYS A 37 -19.33 -10.36 -17.32
CA LYS A 37 -20.75 -10.60 -17.08
C LYS A 37 -21.11 -11.93 -17.74
N GLY A 38 -21.73 -12.84 -16.99
CA GLY A 38 -22.45 -13.97 -17.56
C GLY A 38 -23.93 -13.67 -17.76
N GLU A 39 -24.66 -14.65 -18.26
CA GLU A 39 -26.13 -14.58 -18.40
C GLU A 39 -26.80 -14.55 -17.03
N LEU A 40 -26.22 -15.26 -16.06
CA LEU A 40 -26.68 -15.32 -14.69
C LEU A 40 -25.76 -14.53 -13.73
N PRO A 41 -26.27 -13.98 -12.61
CA PRO A 41 -25.46 -13.24 -11.64
C PRO A 41 -24.26 -14.01 -11.08
N GLU A 42 -24.39 -15.31 -10.87
CA GLU A 42 -23.38 -16.24 -10.35
C GLU A 42 -22.22 -16.48 -11.32
N GLU A 43 -22.44 -16.28 -12.62
CA GLU A 43 -21.42 -16.41 -13.66
C GLU A 43 -20.49 -15.19 -13.75
N ARG A 44 -20.82 -14.11 -13.03
CA ARG A 44 -19.96 -12.94 -12.96
C ARG A 44 -18.66 -13.31 -12.28
N LYS A 45 -17.55 -12.93 -12.88
CA LYS A 45 -16.21 -13.12 -12.29
C LYS A 45 -15.31 -11.96 -12.61
N VAL A 46 -14.31 -11.73 -11.76
CA VAL A 46 -13.28 -10.73 -12.03
C VAL A 46 -12.11 -11.42 -12.68
N GLU A 47 -11.79 -11.03 -13.92
CA GLU A 47 -10.64 -11.56 -14.65
C GLU A 47 -9.46 -10.58 -14.57
N VAL A 48 -8.25 -11.14 -14.49
CA VAL A 48 -7.00 -10.39 -14.39
C VAL A 48 -6.17 -10.60 -15.65
N ASP A 49 -5.97 -9.52 -16.41
CA ASP A 49 -5.02 -9.46 -17.50
C ASP A 49 -3.60 -9.42 -16.94
N ARG A 50 -2.88 -10.53 -17.09
CA ARG A 50 -1.53 -10.72 -16.55
C ARG A 50 -0.48 -9.86 -17.26
N GLU A 51 -0.71 -9.46 -18.51
CA GLU A 51 0.24 -8.64 -19.27
C GLU A 51 0.18 -7.17 -18.81
N LYS A 52 -1.04 -6.70 -18.50
CA LYS A 52 -1.27 -5.37 -17.96
C LYS A 52 -0.94 -5.27 -16.47
N CYS A 53 -1.16 -6.32 -15.69
CA CYS A 53 -0.99 -6.30 -14.25
C CYS A 53 0.46 -5.99 -13.85
N LYS A 54 0.67 -4.90 -13.11
CA LYS A 54 2.00 -4.50 -12.58
C LYS A 54 2.20 -4.87 -11.11
N LEU A 55 1.34 -5.73 -10.54
CA LEU A 55 1.37 -6.17 -9.14
C LEU A 55 1.48 -5.01 -8.13
N CYS A 56 0.80 -3.89 -8.42
CA CYS A 56 0.87 -2.68 -7.59
C CYS A 56 0.20 -2.83 -6.21
N GLY A 57 -0.74 -3.78 -6.07
CA GLY A 57 -1.44 -4.07 -4.81
C GLY A 57 -2.57 -3.09 -4.45
N LEU A 58 -2.98 -2.20 -5.36
CA LEU A 58 -4.07 -1.25 -5.10
C LEU A 58 -5.45 -1.92 -5.05
N CYS A 59 -5.68 -2.96 -5.86
CA CYS A 59 -6.87 -3.80 -5.80
C CYS A 59 -6.95 -4.62 -4.51
N TYR A 60 -5.82 -5.13 -4.01
CA TYR A 60 -5.73 -5.81 -2.71
C TYR A 60 -6.24 -4.91 -1.59
N THR A 61 -5.68 -3.70 -1.45
CA THR A 61 -6.01 -2.81 -0.34
C THR A 61 -7.44 -2.26 -0.34
N ILE A 62 -8.17 -2.30 -1.47
CA ILE A 62 -9.54 -1.77 -1.56
C ILE A 62 -10.60 -2.87 -1.41
N CYS A 63 -10.20 -4.15 -1.46
CA CYS A 63 -11.14 -5.25 -1.38
C CYS A 63 -11.70 -5.31 0.06
N PRO A 64 -13.01 -5.12 0.27
CA PRO A 64 -13.57 -5.12 1.62
C PRO A 64 -13.77 -6.54 2.19
N LEU A 65 -13.56 -7.58 1.39
CA LEU A 65 -13.77 -8.99 1.76
C LEU A 65 -12.46 -9.77 1.79
N ASP A 66 -11.31 -9.09 1.65
CA ASP A 66 -9.98 -9.69 1.56
C ASP A 66 -9.86 -10.83 0.52
N ALA A 67 -10.74 -10.81 -0.49
CA ALA A 67 -10.80 -11.81 -1.54
C ALA A 67 -9.62 -11.75 -2.51
N ILE A 68 -8.75 -10.74 -2.42
CA ILE A 68 -7.61 -10.57 -3.32
C ILE A 68 -6.34 -10.79 -2.52
N THR A 69 -5.44 -11.65 -3.00
CA THR A 69 -4.10 -11.82 -2.42
C THR A 69 -3.04 -11.39 -3.42
N VAL A 70 -2.00 -10.70 -2.93
CA VAL A 70 -0.82 -10.32 -3.72
C VAL A 70 0.42 -10.82 -3.01
N GLN A 71 1.18 -11.70 -3.66
CA GLN A 71 2.40 -12.26 -3.07
C GLN A 71 3.50 -11.20 -2.97
N TYR A 72 3.73 -10.68 -1.75
CA TYR A 72 4.85 -9.77 -1.46
C TYR A 72 5.24 -9.78 0.03
N TYR A 73 4.34 -9.34 0.92
CA TYR A 73 4.44 -9.50 2.37
C TYR A 73 3.02 -9.72 2.92
N SER A 74 2.87 -10.55 3.95
CA SER A 74 1.60 -10.65 4.67
C SER A 74 1.39 -9.42 5.56
N MET A 75 0.17 -9.24 6.06
CA MET A 75 -0.11 -8.17 7.03
C MET A 75 0.67 -8.39 8.33
N GLU A 76 0.75 -9.63 8.81
CA GLU A 76 1.47 -9.97 10.04
C GLU A 76 2.97 -9.72 9.90
N ASP A 77 3.58 -10.08 8.76
CA ASP A 77 5.00 -9.78 8.52
C ASP A 77 5.27 -8.28 8.57
N LEU A 78 4.36 -7.47 8.01
CA LEU A 78 4.50 -6.02 8.00
C LEU A 78 4.38 -5.41 9.40
N LEU A 79 3.44 -5.92 10.21
CA LEU A 79 3.27 -5.51 11.61
C LEU A 79 4.49 -5.91 12.45
N GLU A 80 5.02 -7.11 12.26
CA GLU A 80 6.20 -7.57 12.98
C GLU A 80 7.43 -6.75 12.62
N MET A 81 7.64 -6.43 11.34
CA MET A 81 8.70 -5.50 10.93
C MET A 81 8.58 -4.13 11.62
N ALA A 82 7.37 -3.58 11.73
CA ALA A 82 7.12 -2.33 12.42
C ALA A 82 7.45 -2.42 13.92
N ARG A 83 6.99 -3.48 14.59
CA ARG A 83 7.28 -3.76 16.01
C ARG A 83 8.77 -3.82 16.27
N GLN A 84 9.52 -4.55 15.46
CA GLN A 84 10.97 -4.68 15.60
C GLN A 84 11.70 -3.34 15.44
N LEU A 85 11.23 -2.46 14.55
CA LEU A 85 11.83 -1.13 14.37
C LEU A 85 11.60 -0.23 15.59
N CYS A 86 10.38 -0.22 16.13
CA CYS A 86 10.06 0.53 17.35
C CYS A 86 10.82 0.00 18.58
N LEU A 87 10.91 -1.33 18.75
CA LEU A 87 11.66 -1.96 19.84
C LEU A 87 13.15 -1.62 19.80
N LYS A 88 13.77 -1.63 18.61
CA LYS A 88 15.20 -1.32 18.44
C LYS A 88 15.54 0.13 18.76
N THR A 89 14.62 1.06 18.48
CA THR A 89 14.83 2.50 18.70
C THR A 89 14.34 2.97 20.08
N GLY A 90 13.45 2.21 20.72
CA GLY A 90 12.73 2.64 21.93
C GLY A 90 11.68 3.73 21.66
N GLU A 91 11.44 4.05 20.38
CA GLU A 91 10.53 5.11 19.95
C GLU A 91 9.13 4.57 19.70
N ARG A 92 8.13 5.35 20.11
CA ARG A 92 6.70 5.08 19.83
C ARG A 92 6.15 5.90 18.67
N SER A 93 6.99 6.69 18.00
CA SER A 93 6.63 7.35 16.74
C SER A 93 7.23 6.56 15.59
N LEU A 94 6.41 6.14 14.63
CA LEU A 94 6.85 5.33 13.48
C LEU A 94 6.63 6.08 12.18
N VAL A 95 7.63 6.00 11.29
CA VAL A 95 7.49 6.46 9.91
C VAL A 95 7.11 5.30 8.99
N VAL A 96 6.08 5.49 8.16
CA VAL A 96 5.76 4.61 7.03
C VAL A 96 6.04 5.36 5.72
N ALA A 97 7.12 4.99 5.03
CA ALA A 97 7.64 5.76 3.90
C ALA A 97 7.51 5.02 2.55
N CYS A 98 6.94 5.70 1.55
CA CYS A 98 6.94 5.27 0.15
C CYS A 98 8.40 5.20 -0.34
N LYS A 99 8.92 4.01 -0.66
CA LYS A 99 10.30 3.82 -1.15
C LYS A 99 10.60 4.70 -2.38
N GLY A 100 9.60 4.94 -3.23
CA GLY A 100 9.74 5.74 -4.45
C GLY A 100 10.08 7.21 -4.23
N SER A 101 9.59 7.85 -3.16
CA SER A 101 9.82 9.29 -2.87
C SER A 101 10.63 9.53 -1.61
N ASN A 102 10.99 8.48 -0.88
CA ASN A 102 11.71 8.57 0.40
C ASN A 102 12.85 7.54 0.47
N PRO A 103 13.87 7.67 -0.40
CA PRO A 103 14.92 6.67 -0.52
C PRO A 103 15.86 6.63 0.69
N THR A 104 16.14 7.77 1.32
CA THR A 104 17.15 7.90 2.39
C THR A 104 16.56 8.35 3.72
N ASP A 105 17.14 7.90 4.83
CA ASP A 105 16.70 8.28 6.18
C ASP A 105 16.81 9.78 6.38
N ARG A 106 17.90 10.40 5.93
CA ARG A 106 18.09 11.86 6.00
C ARG A 106 16.91 12.64 5.41
N SER A 107 16.44 12.26 4.22
CA SER A 107 15.30 12.94 3.58
C SER A 107 13.99 12.80 4.38
N ILE A 108 13.86 11.70 5.14
CA ILE A 108 12.71 11.42 5.99
C ILE A 108 12.83 12.22 7.28
N GLU A 109 13.99 12.19 7.93
CA GLU A 109 14.28 12.94 9.15
C GLU A 109 14.10 14.45 8.96
N GLU A 110 14.50 15.00 7.81
CA GLU A 110 14.29 16.41 7.45
C GLU A 110 12.79 16.75 7.33
N LYS A 111 11.98 15.86 6.73
CA LYS A 111 10.53 16.07 6.56
C LYS A 111 9.75 15.89 7.87
N VAL A 112 10.19 14.97 8.72
CA VAL A 112 9.56 14.68 10.01
C VAL A 112 10.08 15.62 11.11
N GLY A 113 11.26 16.22 10.92
CA GLY A 113 11.92 17.08 11.90
C GLY A 113 12.51 16.31 13.09
N ARG A 114 12.74 15.00 12.95
CA ARG A 114 13.20 14.13 14.05
C ARG A 114 14.24 13.13 13.54
N ARG A 115 15.40 13.09 14.19
CA ARG A 115 16.48 12.14 13.89
C ARG A 115 16.27 10.82 14.63
N GLY A 116 16.73 9.73 14.03
CA GLY A 116 16.69 8.39 14.63
C GLY A 116 15.29 7.80 14.79
N ILE A 117 14.27 8.41 14.17
CA ILE A 117 12.91 7.89 14.18
C ILE A 117 12.86 6.57 13.38
N PRO A 118 12.21 5.50 13.88
CA PRO A 118 12.12 4.24 13.14
C PRO A 118 11.38 4.43 11.82
N VAL A 119 11.95 3.88 10.75
CA VAL A 119 11.40 3.98 9.38
C VAL A 119 11.06 2.62 8.82
N LEU A 120 9.76 2.37 8.66
CA LEU A 120 9.24 1.27 7.86
C LEU A 120 9.13 1.70 6.39
N ARG A 121 10.03 1.19 5.54
CA ARG A 121 9.97 1.42 4.10
C ARG A 121 9.07 0.41 3.43
N VAL A 122 8.07 0.90 2.72
CA VAL A 122 7.16 0.08 1.91
C VAL A 122 7.34 0.43 0.43
N PRO A 123 7.15 -0.53 -0.50
CA PRO A 123 7.28 -0.26 -1.94
C PRO A 123 6.36 0.87 -2.39
N CYS A 124 5.16 0.93 -1.82
CA CYS A 124 4.20 1.99 -2.02
C CYS A 124 3.30 2.10 -0.78
N ALA A 125 3.14 3.32 -0.25
CA ALA A 125 2.18 3.57 0.83
C ALA A 125 0.73 3.27 0.40
N GLY A 126 0.41 3.49 -0.88
CA GLY A 126 -0.91 3.20 -1.45
C GLY A 126 -1.34 1.74 -1.35
N ARG A 127 -0.40 0.79 -1.33
CA ARG A 127 -0.70 -0.64 -1.21
C ARG A 127 -0.95 -1.10 0.22
N VAL A 128 -0.60 -0.28 1.22
CA VAL A 128 -0.73 -0.61 2.63
C VAL A 128 -2.20 -0.43 3.05
N PRO A 129 -2.89 -1.48 3.54
CA PRO A 129 -4.29 -1.36 3.96
C PRO A 129 -4.48 -0.42 5.14
N MET A 130 -5.68 0.15 5.29
CA MET A 130 -6.01 1.01 6.45
C MET A 130 -5.89 0.25 7.77
N ASP A 131 -6.28 -1.02 7.77
CA ASP A 131 -6.26 -1.87 8.96
C ASP A 131 -4.86 -2.02 9.56
N PHE A 132 -3.81 -2.01 8.73
CA PHE A 132 -2.43 -1.99 9.21
C PHE A 132 -2.15 -0.78 10.11
N TYR A 133 -2.54 0.43 9.66
CA TYR A 133 -2.32 1.66 10.43
C TYR A 133 -3.17 1.69 11.70
N PHE A 134 -4.41 1.21 11.60
CA PHE A 134 -5.30 1.09 12.75
C PHE A 134 -4.72 0.13 13.80
N ARG A 135 -4.27 -1.07 13.39
CA ARG A 135 -3.66 -2.07 14.27
C ARG A 135 -2.38 -1.58 14.94
N LEU A 136 -1.51 -0.86 14.23
CA LEU A 136 -0.32 -0.25 14.84
C LEU A 136 -0.66 0.66 16.04
N LEU A 137 -1.75 1.42 15.91
CA LEU A 137 -2.22 2.33 16.96
C LEU A 137 -2.95 1.55 18.08
N SER A 138 -3.90 0.68 17.72
CA SER A 138 -4.74 -0.03 18.68
C SER A 138 -3.98 -1.07 19.50
N GLU A 139 -2.96 -1.70 18.93
CA GLU A 139 -2.10 -2.68 19.60
C GLU A 139 -0.94 -2.01 20.36
N GLY A 140 -0.86 -0.67 20.35
CA GLY A 140 0.16 0.09 21.07
C GLY A 140 1.59 -0.06 20.52
N VAL A 141 1.72 -0.43 19.23
CA VAL A 141 3.02 -0.51 18.55
C VAL A 141 3.60 0.89 18.35
N ALA A 142 2.75 1.85 18.00
CA ALA A 142 3.10 3.25 17.88
C ALA A 142 1.99 4.15 18.45
N ASP A 143 2.39 5.22 19.13
CA ASP A 143 1.49 6.29 19.61
C ASP A 143 1.28 7.37 18.53
N ARG A 144 2.18 7.44 17.54
CA ARG A 144 2.14 8.41 16.43
C ARG A 144 2.68 7.81 15.15
N LEU A 145 2.00 8.09 14.05
CA LEU A 145 2.37 7.63 12.71
C LEU A 145 2.67 8.82 11.80
N HIS A 146 3.82 8.76 11.13
CA HIS A 146 4.17 9.67 10.05
C HIS A 146 4.15 8.92 8.73
N VAL A 147 3.18 9.19 7.87
CA VAL A 147 3.07 8.51 6.59
C VAL A 147 3.52 9.45 5.48
N LEU A 148 4.51 9.01 4.72
CA LEU A 148 5.10 9.77 3.60
C LEU A 148 4.76 9.09 2.27
N PRO A 149 3.56 9.34 1.72
CA PRO A 149 3.22 8.90 0.38
C PRO A 149 3.98 9.71 -0.67
N CYS A 150 4.04 9.15 -1.87
CA CYS A 150 4.52 9.82 -3.06
C CYS A 150 3.50 10.89 -3.54
N GLU A 151 3.95 12.01 -4.13
CA GLU A 151 3.05 12.94 -4.83
C GLU A 151 2.49 12.35 -6.13
N GLU A 152 1.29 12.77 -6.53
CA GLU A 152 0.51 12.11 -7.59
C GLU A 152 1.19 12.20 -8.96
N GLU A 153 1.68 13.38 -9.34
CA GLU A 153 2.39 13.59 -10.61
C GLU A 153 3.67 12.74 -10.76
N PHE A 154 4.21 12.23 -9.64
CA PHE A 154 5.46 11.46 -9.61
C PHE A 154 5.24 10.04 -9.07
N CYS A 155 3.98 9.61 -8.94
CA CYS A 155 3.67 8.29 -8.43
C CYS A 155 4.00 7.21 -9.48
N ARG A 156 5.01 6.39 -9.19
CA ARG A 156 5.39 5.23 -10.03
C ARG A 156 4.21 4.29 -10.32
N LEU A 157 3.29 4.14 -9.37
CA LEU A 157 2.13 3.26 -9.51
C LEU A 157 0.88 4.02 -9.98
N LYS A 158 1.07 5.19 -10.61
CA LYS A 158 0.06 6.14 -11.09
C LYS A 158 -0.82 6.73 -9.98
N GLU A 159 -1.59 5.89 -9.28
CA GLU A 159 -2.59 6.32 -8.29
C GLU A 159 -2.25 5.96 -6.84
N GLY A 160 -1.12 5.30 -6.59
CA GLY A 160 -0.76 4.85 -5.23
C GLY A 160 -0.62 5.98 -4.21
N GLY A 161 -0.08 7.14 -4.60
CA GLY A 161 0.02 8.32 -3.73
C GLY A 161 -1.36 8.87 -3.34
N LYS A 162 -2.23 9.04 -4.34
CA LYS A 162 -3.62 9.48 -4.18
C LYS A 162 -4.42 8.55 -3.27
N ILE A 163 -4.41 7.25 -3.57
CA ILE A 163 -5.14 6.23 -2.80
C ILE A 163 -4.64 6.19 -1.34
N SER A 164 -3.32 6.29 -1.12
CA SER A 164 -2.77 6.37 0.23
C SER A 164 -3.31 7.58 1.00
N PHE A 165 -3.33 8.74 0.36
CA PHE A 165 -3.82 9.97 0.97
C PHE A 165 -5.31 9.86 1.32
N LEU A 166 -6.16 9.47 0.36
CA LEU A 166 -7.61 9.38 0.58
C LEU A 166 -7.97 8.40 1.70
N LYS A 167 -7.34 7.21 1.72
CA LYS A 167 -7.56 6.21 2.77
C LYS A 167 -7.18 6.73 4.15
N LEU A 168 -6.02 7.38 4.27
CA LEU A 168 -5.54 7.85 5.56
C LEU A 168 -6.27 9.10 6.02
N ASP A 169 -6.69 9.96 5.11
CA ASP A 169 -7.54 11.11 5.45
C ASP A 169 -8.92 10.65 5.94
N TYR A 170 -9.49 9.62 5.30
CA TYR A 170 -10.69 8.95 5.81
C TYR A 170 -10.46 8.33 7.19
N LEU A 171 -9.37 7.60 7.40
CA LEU A 171 -9.04 7.01 8.71
C LEU A 171 -8.88 8.10 9.80
N ARG A 172 -8.26 9.24 9.49
CA ARG A 172 -8.16 10.38 10.42
C ARG A 172 -9.54 10.90 10.83
N SER A 173 -10.46 10.99 9.87
CA SER A 173 -11.84 11.42 10.12
C SER A 173 -12.58 10.40 11.00
N LEU A 174 -12.44 9.10 10.71
CA LEU A 174 -13.00 8.03 11.52
C LEU A 174 -12.46 8.03 12.95
N LEU A 175 -11.15 8.23 13.14
CA LEU A 175 -10.54 8.34 14.47
C LEU A 175 -11.10 9.52 15.26
N ALA A 176 -11.30 10.67 14.60
CA ALA A 176 -11.88 11.85 15.22
C ALA A 176 -13.32 11.59 15.71
N GLU A 177 -14.14 10.87 14.92
CA GLU A 177 -15.48 10.44 15.34
C GLU A 177 -15.44 9.52 16.57
N LEU A 178 -14.42 8.67 16.67
CA LEU A 178 -14.16 7.81 17.82
C LEU A 178 -13.50 8.56 19.01
N LYS A 179 -13.41 9.89 18.95
CA LYS A 179 -12.80 10.77 19.97
C LYS A 179 -11.31 10.53 20.19
N VAL A 180 -10.64 9.99 19.17
CA VAL A 180 -9.18 9.89 19.11
C VAL A 180 -8.66 11.04 18.24
N ASP A 181 -7.59 11.70 18.66
CA ASP A 181 -7.00 12.78 17.86
C ASP A 181 -6.53 12.21 16.50
N GLY A 182 -7.21 12.56 15.40
CA GLY A 182 -6.78 12.18 14.05
C GLY A 182 -5.41 12.74 13.66
N GLY A 183 -4.89 13.73 14.41
CA GLY A 183 -3.53 14.24 14.31
C GLY A 183 -2.45 13.25 14.74
N ILE A 184 -2.80 12.08 15.31
CA ILE A 184 -1.84 10.99 15.55
C ILE A 184 -1.29 10.39 14.25
N ILE A 185 -1.98 10.58 13.12
CA ILE A 185 -1.49 10.24 11.77
C ILE A 185 -1.18 11.55 11.04
N SER A 186 0.10 11.84 10.80
CA SER A 186 0.52 12.95 9.95
C SER A 186 0.79 12.47 8.52
N LEU A 187 0.28 13.19 7.53
CA LEU A 187 0.49 12.92 6.11
C LEU A 187 1.39 13.97 5.50
N THR A 188 2.59 13.58 5.07
CA THR A 188 3.53 14.49 4.40
C THR A 188 3.79 13.99 2.98
N LYS A 189 3.07 14.58 2.02
CA LYS A 189 3.37 14.38 0.59
C LYS A 189 4.74 14.97 0.29
N SER A 190 5.50 14.29 -0.56
CA SER A 190 6.78 14.82 -1.01
C SER A 190 7.15 14.31 -2.39
N VAL A 191 7.79 15.19 -3.15
CA VAL A 191 8.51 14.82 -4.37
C VAL A 191 9.95 14.51 -4.01
N ASN A 192 10.44 13.37 -4.46
CA ASN A 192 11.88 13.16 -4.57
C ASN A 192 12.12 12.64 -5.98
N LYS A 193 12.69 13.49 -6.83
CA LYS A 193 12.74 13.28 -8.28
C LYS A 193 13.79 12.20 -8.58
N ALA A 194 13.33 10.99 -8.89
CA ALA A 194 14.16 10.00 -9.57
C ALA A 194 14.00 10.18 -11.09
N LYS A 195 15.10 10.27 -11.84
CA LYS A 195 15.04 10.21 -13.30
C LYS A 195 14.96 8.74 -13.71
N VAL A 196 13.79 8.29 -14.13
CA VAL A 196 13.55 6.88 -14.49
C VAL A 196 13.56 6.73 -16.01
N ASN A 197 14.38 5.80 -16.52
CA ASN A 197 14.24 5.32 -17.89
C ASN A 197 13.23 4.17 -17.90
N GLU A 198 12.02 4.43 -18.43
CA GLU A 198 10.92 3.45 -18.42
C GLU A 198 11.28 2.14 -19.13
N ALA A 199 12.03 2.21 -20.23
CA ALA A 199 12.45 1.03 -20.99
C ALA A 199 13.46 0.14 -20.23
N LYS A 200 14.13 0.69 -19.20
CA LYS A 200 15.11 -0.04 -18.37
C LYS A 200 14.62 -0.29 -16.95
N CYS A 201 13.40 0.12 -16.61
CA CYS A 201 12.95 0.12 -15.23
C CYS A 201 12.44 -1.26 -14.78
N ILE A 202 13.17 -1.92 -13.88
CA ILE A 202 12.85 -3.29 -13.42
C ILE A 202 12.01 -3.38 -12.12
N GLY A 203 11.51 -2.28 -11.56
CA GLY A 203 10.70 -2.37 -10.33
C GLY A 203 11.45 -2.40 -9.01
N CYS A 204 12.78 -2.45 -9.01
CA CYS A 204 13.58 -2.68 -7.78
C CYS A 204 13.53 -1.55 -6.74
N GLY A 205 13.19 -0.32 -7.16
CA GLY A 205 13.11 0.85 -6.29
C GLY A 205 14.47 1.36 -5.81
N ASN A 206 15.56 1.07 -6.51
CA ASN A 206 16.92 1.56 -6.21
C ASN A 206 17.34 2.66 -7.21
N CYS A 207 16.46 3.63 -7.46
CA CYS A 207 16.75 4.69 -8.43
C CYS A 207 17.85 5.62 -7.91
N GLU A 208 18.62 6.21 -8.82
CA GLU A 208 19.39 7.42 -8.50
C GLU A 208 18.44 8.61 -8.43
N HIS A 209 18.52 9.35 -7.33
CA HIS A 209 17.69 10.51 -7.04
C HIS A 209 18.56 11.78 -7.16
N TYR A 210 17.96 12.90 -7.56
CA TYR A 210 18.62 14.22 -7.48
C TYR A 210 18.84 14.66 -6.03
#